data_AF-A0A0D8X7R4-F1
#
_entry.id   AF-A0A0D8X7R4-F1
#
_cell.length_a   1.000
_cell.length_b   1.000
_cell.length_c   1.000
_cell.angle_alpha   90.00
_cell.angle_beta   90.00
_cell.angle_gamma   90.00
#
_symmetry.space_group_name_H-M   'P 1'
#
loop_
_entity.id
_entity.type
_entity.pdbx_description
1 polymer ?
#
loop_
_entity_poly.entity_id
_entity_poly.type
_entity_poly.pdbx_seq_one_letter_code
_entity_poly.pdbx_strand_id
1 'polypeptide(L)'
;MFFRYANINVTRGIFSTLKCCTKPCHPEVTNPTMLALHELYRQETATTCEKGYSLLRNGRLNKGLTFTLEERQYLGIHGLLPPTFMTEEQQGYRIMTYLRKLPDNLFKGITKEVSPIRY
;
A
#
# COMPACT_ATOMS: atom_id res chain seq x y z
N MET A 1 20.17 -29.88 -9.31
CA MET A 1 19.43 -29.67 -8.04
C MET A 1 18.12 -28.97 -8.38
N PHE A 2 17.01 -29.58 -8.02
CA PHE A 2 15.68 -29.37 -8.60
C PHE A 2 15.09 -27.97 -8.36
N PHE A 3 14.78 -27.25 -9.43
CA PHE A 3 13.76 -26.20 -9.43
C PHE A 3 12.38 -26.87 -9.33
N ARG A 4 11.61 -26.61 -8.26
CA ARG A 4 10.18 -26.92 -8.26
C ARG A 4 9.39 -25.65 -8.53
N TYR A 5 8.84 -25.58 -9.73
CA TYR A 5 7.62 -24.84 -10.01
C TYR A 5 6.52 -25.32 -9.06
N ALA A 6 5.92 -24.42 -8.30
CA ALA A 6 4.68 -24.67 -7.58
C ALA A 6 3.65 -23.65 -8.04
N ASN A 7 2.87 -24.06 -9.05
CA ASN A 7 1.63 -23.42 -9.44
C ASN A 7 0.62 -23.72 -8.31
N ILE A 8 0.42 -22.80 -7.38
CA ILE A 8 -0.51 -22.97 -6.26
C ILE A 8 -1.68 -22.00 -6.45
N ASN A 9 -2.65 -22.46 -7.24
CA ASN A 9 -4.03 -21.98 -7.13
C ASN A 9 -4.59 -22.44 -5.78
N VAL A 10 -4.47 -21.61 -4.75
CA VAL A 10 -5.19 -21.81 -3.48
C VAL A 10 -6.09 -20.61 -3.28
N THR A 11 -7.33 -20.73 -3.76
CA THR A 11 -8.46 -19.94 -3.29
C THR A 11 -8.71 -20.29 -1.83
N ARG A 12 -8.37 -19.39 -0.91
CA ARG A 12 -8.86 -19.39 0.47
C ARG A 12 -9.41 -18.01 0.81
N GLY A 13 -10.71 -17.81 0.57
CA GLY A 13 -11.54 -17.02 1.50
C GLY A 13 -11.60 -17.79 2.83
N ILE A 14 -11.66 -17.16 4.00
CA ILE A 14 -12.80 -16.40 4.53
C ILE A 14 -12.28 -15.28 5.48
N PHE A 15 -13.09 -14.22 5.59
CA PHE A 15 -12.91 -12.95 6.30
C PHE A 15 -12.78 -13.01 7.84
N SER A 16 -12.18 -11.92 8.36
CA SER A 16 -12.49 -11.22 9.61
C SER A 16 -12.05 -11.82 10.95
N THR A 17 -10.99 -11.22 11.52
CA THR A 17 -11.02 -10.73 12.90
C THR A 17 -10.35 -9.34 12.97
N LEU A 18 -11.15 -8.31 13.26
CA LEU A 18 -10.80 -7.06 13.93
C LEU A 18 -9.39 -6.47 13.66
N LYS A 19 -9.31 -5.42 12.81
CA LYS A 19 -8.20 -4.46 12.86
C LYS A 19 -8.30 -3.63 14.14
N CYS A 20 -7.64 -4.06 15.20
CA CYS A 20 -7.32 -3.20 16.34
C CYS A 20 -5.83 -2.84 16.29
N CYS A 21 -5.56 -1.54 16.24
CA CYS A 21 -4.29 -0.89 16.56
C CYS A 21 -3.12 -1.13 15.59
N THR A 22 -2.92 -0.21 14.64
CA THR A 22 -1.60 0.04 14.02
C THR A 22 -0.70 0.76 15.01
N LYS A 23 -0.33 0.09 16.10
CA LYS A 23 0.94 0.43 16.75
C LYS A 23 1.99 -0.41 16.02
N PRO A 24 3.17 0.13 15.69
CA PRO A 24 4.30 -0.74 15.44
C PRO A 24 4.57 -1.44 16.77
N CYS A 25 3.93 -2.59 16.98
CA CYS A 25 4.45 -3.58 17.88
C CYS A 25 5.81 -3.94 17.30
N HIS A 26 6.86 -3.32 17.83
CA HIS A 26 8.16 -3.95 17.76
C HIS A 26 7.92 -5.37 18.27
N PRO A 27 8.06 -6.41 17.44
CA PRO A 27 8.10 -7.74 18.01
C PRO A 27 9.19 -7.66 19.07
N GLU A 28 8.89 -7.97 20.33
CA GLU A 28 9.95 -8.11 21.32
C GLU A 28 10.83 -9.26 20.80
N VAL A 29 11.91 -8.89 20.11
CA VAL A 29 12.88 -9.76 19.41
C VAL A 29 13.69 -10.60 20.41
N THR A 30 13.30 -10.60 21.69
CA THR A 30 14.02 -11.23 22.77
C THR A 30 13.85 -12.75 22.82
N ASN A 31 12.76 -13.30 22.25
CA ASN A 31 12.49 -14.73 22.26
C ASN A 31 12.69 -15.37 20.86
N PRO A 32 13.55 -16.40 20.72
CA PRO A 32 13.83 -17.03 19.43
C PRO A 32 12.61 -17.73 18.81
N THR A 33 11.71 -18.27 19.63
CA THR A 33 10.47 -18.90 19.17
C THR A 33 9.51 -17.88 18.57
N MET A 34 9.38 -16.70 19.19
CA MET A 34 8.54 -15.62 18.66
C MET A 34 9.06 -15.07 17.33
N LEU A 35 10.38 -15.01 17.16
CA LEU A 35 10.99 -14.63 15.88
C LEU A 35 10.71 -15.65 14.79
N ALA A 36 10.93 -16.94 15.07
CA ALA A 36 10.65 -18.01 14.12
C ALA A 36 9.17 -18.03 13.70
N LEU A 37 8.25 -17.81 14.64
CA LEU A 37 6.82 -17.69 14.31
C LEU A 37 6.54 -16.44 13.45
N HIS A 38 7.10 -15.29 13.80
CA HIS A 38 6.93 -14.08 12.99
C HIS A 38 7.46 -14.30 11.57
N GLU A 39 8.62 -14.92 11.38
CA GLU A 39 9.18 -15.24 10.07
C GLU A 39 8.27 -16.16 9.25
N LEU A 40 7.66 -17.18 9.88
CA LEU A 40 6.76 -18.11 9.19
C LEU A 40 5.44 -17.48 8.74
N TYR A 41 4.91 -16.51 9.50
CA TYR A 41 3.60 -15.90 9.22
C TYR A 41 3.69 -14.52 8.54
N ARG A 42 4.88 -13.92 8.43
CA ARG A 42 5.05 -12.62 7.79
C ARG A 42 4.67 -12.70 6.31
N GLN A 43 3.98 -11.66 5.84
CA GLN A 43 3.72 -11.50 4.41
C GLN A 43 5.02 -11.18 3.66
N GLU A 44 5.30 -11.96 2.62
CA GLU A 44 6.45 -11.74 1.76
C GLU A 44 6.29 -10.46 0.93
N THR A 45 7.40 -9.74 0.75
CA THR A 45 7.47 -8.56 -0.10
C THR A 45 7.65 -8.98 -1.56
N ALA A 46 6.70 -8.63 -2.42
CA ALA A 46 6.82 -8.83 -3.86
C ALA A 46 7.28 -7.52 -4.54
N THR A 47 8.32 -7.59 -5.37
CA THR A 47 8.77 -6.47 -6.19
C THR A 47 7.93 -6.38 -7.48
N THR A 48 7.69 -5.15 -7.93
CA THR A 48 6.87 -4.89 -9.11
C THR A 48 7.72 -4.74 -10.35
N CYS A 49 7.29 -5.31 -11.48
CA CYS A 49 7.92 -5.08 -12.79
C CYS A 49 7.47 -3.74 -13.44
N GLU A 50 6.33 -3.20 -13.02
CA GLU A 50 5.75 -1.95 -13.54
C GLU A 50 6.63 -0.74 -13.21
N LYS A 51 6.77 0.19 -14.16
CA LYS A 51 7.55 1.42 -14.01
C LYS A 51 6.87 2.60 -14.71
N GLY A 52 7.33 3.81 -14.41
CA GLY A 52 6.89 5.03 -15.08
C GLY A 52 5.38 5.25 -14.98
N TYR A 53 4.77 5.65 -16.10
CA TYR A 53 3.33 5.95 -16.14
C TYR A 53 2.44 4.74 -15.87
N SER A 54 2.85 3.52 -16.27
CA SER A 54 2.07 2.29 -16.01
C SER A 54 1.89 2.04 -14.52
N LEU A 55 2.94 2.28 -13.73
CA LEU A 55 2.90 2.19 -12.27
C LEU A 55 1.93 3.20 -11.65
N LEU A 56 1.90 4.44 -12.15
CA LEU A 56 0.98 5.48 -11.67
C LEU A 56 -0.47 5.21 -12.03
N ARG A 57 -0.74 4.50 -13.14
CA ARG A 57 -2.10 4.09 -13.52
C ARG A 57 -2.64 2.97 -12.64
N ASN A 58 -1.76 2.15 -12.07
CA ASN A 58 -2.16 1.02 -11.24
C ASN A 58 -2.47 1.47 -9.80
N GLY A 59 -3.76 1.55 -9.44
CA GLY A 59 -4.19 1.99 -8.11
C GLY A 59 -3.80 1.08 -6.94
N ARG A 60 -3.22 -0.10 -7.19
CA ARG A 60 -2.61 -0.95 -6.14
C ARG A 60 -1.17 -0.57 -5.82
N LEU A 61 -0.46 0.04 -6.78
CA LEU A 61 0.95 0.39 -6.67
C LEU A 61 1.15 1.89 -6.48
N ASN A 62 0.21 2.70 -6.98
CA ASN A 62 0.29 4.15 -6.91
C ASN A 62 0.12 4.64 -5.47
N LYS A 63 1.20 5.19 -4.90
CA LYS A 63 1.24 5.85 -3.58
C LYS A 63 1.09 7.38 -3.66
N GLY A 64 0.88 7.93 -4.85
CA GLY A 64 0.74 9.37 -5.06
C GLY A 64 1.98 10.18 -4.67
N LEU A 65 1.79 11.22 -3.88
CA LEU A 65 2.90 12.10 -3.45
C LEU A 65 3.72 11.50 -2.31
N THR A 66 3.31 10.35 -1.78
CA THR A 66 4.02 9.63 -0.72
C THR A 66 5.28 8.91 -1.21
N PHE A 67 5.49 8.78 -2.53
CA PHE A 67 6.76 8.27 -3.05
C PHE A 67 7.94 9.14 -2.63
N THR A 68 8.97 8.52 -2.05
CA THR A 68 10.22 9.19 -1.70
C THR A 68 11.02 9.55 -2.95
N LEU A 69 12.02 10.43 -2.83
CA LEU A 69 12.86 10.81 -3.97
C LEU A 69 13.55 9.59 -4.62
N GLU A 70 14.11 8.71 -3.80
CA GLU A 70 14.80 7.49 -4.24
C GLU A 70 13.86 6.54 -4.97
N GLU A 71 12.66 6.31 -4.43
CA GLU A 71 11.64 5.50 -5.08
C GLU A 71 11.23 6.09 -6.44
N ARG A 72 11.08 7.42 -6.52
CA ARG A 72 10.71 8.08 -7.78
C ARG A 72 11.76 7.91 -8.86
N GLN A 73 13.03 8.00 -8.48
CA GLN A 73 14.16 7.79 -9.39
C GLN A 73 14.24 6.32 -9.82
N TYR A 74 14.17 5.39 -8.87
CA TYR A 74 14.26 3.95 -9.14
C TYR A 74 13.11 3.42 -10.00
N LEU A 75 11.89 3.90 -9.76
CA LEU A 75 10.68 3.50 -10.49
C LEU A 75 10.48 4.29 -11.79
N GLY A 76 11.33 5.28 -12.09
CA GLY A 76 11.25 6.09 -13.31
C GLY A 76 10.03 7.00 -13.38
N ILE A 77 9.53 7.48 -12.23
CA ILE A 77 8.41 8.43 -12.12
C ILE A 77 8.85 9.84 -11.73
N HIS A 78 10.16 10.04 -11.54
CA HIS A 78 10.74 11.36 -11.32
C HIS A 78 10.46 12.28 -12.52
N GLY A 79 9.82 13.43 -12.29
CA GLY A 79 9.37 14.35 -13.33
C GLY A 79 7.91 14.16 -13.79
N LEU A 80 7.28 13.01 -13.51
CA LEU A 80 5.84 12.81 -13.76
C LEU A 80 4.95 13.32 -12.62
N LEU A 81 5.52 13.42 -11.42
CA LEU A 81 4.85 13.96 -10.23
C LEU A 81 5.38 15.36 -9.91
N PRO A 82 4.55 16.23 -9.30
CA PRO A 82 5.01 17.50 -8.74
C PRO A 82 6.21 17.30 -7.79
N PRO A 83 7.10 18.30 -7.65
CA PRO A 83 8.29 18.24 -6.78
C PRO A 83 7.96 18.32 -5.27
N THR A 84 6.73 17.98 -4.89
CA THR A 84 6.25 17.96 -3.51
C THR A 84 6.22 16.53 -2.97
N PHE A 85 6.55 16.40 -1.69
CA PHE A 85 6.53 15.13 -0.95
C PHE A 85 5.54 15.27 0.21
N MET A 86 4.81 14.19 0.50
CA MET A 86 3.85 14.14 1.60
C MET A 86 3.98 12.82 2.35
N THR A 87 3.61 12.81 3.62
CA THR A 87 3.41 11.55 4.34
C THR A 87 2.05 10.96 4.01
N GLU A 88 1.88 9.66 4.22
CA GLU A 88 0.59 8.97 4.06
C GLU A 88 -0.51 9.65 4.90
N GLU A 89 -0.18 10.03 6.14
CA GLU A 89 -1.09 10.74 7.04
C GLU A 89 -1.51 12.11 6.51
N GLN A 90 -0.56 12.90 5.98
CA GLN A 90 -0.87 14.21 5.39
C GLN A 90 -1.77 14.06 4.16
N GLN A 91 -1.49 13.07 3.31
CA GLN A 91 -2.28 12.79 2.13
C GLN A 91 -3.71 12.36 2.52
N GLY A 92 -3.83 11.47 3.51
CA GLY A 92 -5.12 11.07 4.09
C GLY A 92 -5.89 12.24 4.70
N TYR A 93 -5.21 13.13 5.44
CA TYR A 93 -5.83 14.32 6.03
C TYR A 93 -6.43 15.26 4.97
N ARG A 94 -5.70 15.54 3.89
CA ARG A 94 -6.18 16.38 2.78
C ARG A 94 -7.47 15.82 2.18
N ILE A 95 -7.51 14.50 2.00
CA ILE A 95 -8.64 13.82 1.37
C ILE A 95 -9.83 13.76 2.30
N MET A 96 -9.62 13.43 3.57
CA MET A 96 -10.69 13.47 4.56
C MET A 96 -11.27 14.87 4.71
N THR A 97 -10.43 15.91 4.68
CA THR A 97 -10.88 17.30 4.69
C THR A 97 -11.71 17.64 3.46
N TYR A 98 -11.28 17.19 2.27
CA TYR A 98 -12.04 17.35 1.03
C TYR A 98 -13.38 16.61 1.08
N LEU A 99 -13.39 15.33 1.48
CA LEU A 99 -14.59 14.50 1.56
C LEU A 99 -15.64 15.06 2.54
N ARG A 100 -15.20 15.66 3.66
CA ARG A 100 -16.10 16.30 4.63
C ARG A 100 -16.76 17.58 4.10
N LYS A 101 -16.10 18.28 3.17
CA LYS A 101 -16.63 19.49 2.53
C LYS A 101 -17.65 19.21 1.42
N LEU A 102 -17.72 17.96 0.93
CA LEU A 102 -18.67 17.60 -0.11
C LEU A 102 -20.11 17.62 0.42
N PRO A 103 -21.05 18.25 -0.31
CA PRO A 103 -22.42 18.47 0.16
C PRO A 103 -23.19 17.15 0.31
N ASP A 104 -23.14 16.27 -0.69
CA ASP A 104 -23.91 15.02 -0.69
C ASP A 104 -23.05 13.77 -0.57
N ASN A 105 -23.67 12.70 -0.08
CA ASN A 105 -23.06 11.38 0.03
C ASN A 105 -22.81 10.72 -1.34
N LEU A 106 -23.57 11.10 -2.37
CA LEU A 106 -23.35 10.63 -3.73
C LEU A 106 -21.98 11.09 -4.26
N PHE A 107 -21.67 12.39 -4.13
CA PHE A 107 -20.36 12.92 -4.53
C PHE A 107 -19.21 12.29 -3.75
N LYS A 108 -19.42 11.94 -2.48
CA LYS A 108 -18.42 11.21 -1.67
C LYS A 108 -18.18 9.80 -2.21
N GLY A 109 -19.23 9.10 -2.64
CA GLY A 109 -19.12 7.78 -3.26
C GLY A 109 -18.32 7.82 -4.55
N ILE A 110 -18.70 8.72 -5.46
CA ILE A 110 -18.01 8.91 -6.76
C ILE A 110 -16.54 9.29 -6.54
N THR A 111 -16.26 10.23 -5.62
CA THR A 111 -14.88 10.67 -5.35
C THR A 111 -13.99 9.52 -4.89
N LYS A 112 -14.52 8.59 -4.08
CA LYS A 112 -13.76 7.41 -3.60
C LYS A 112 -13.49 6.41 -4.73
N GLU A 113 -14.38 6.32 -5.70
CA GLU A 113 -14.28 5.38 -6.81
C GLU A 113 -13.33 5.86 -7.91
N VAL A 114 -13.33 7.17 -8.19
CA VAL A 114 -12.52 7.77 -9.26
C VAL A 114 -11.07 8.04 -8.82
N SER A 115 -10.76 7.94 -7.52
CA SER A 115 -9.40 8.22 -7.04
C SER A 115 -8.40 7.17 -7.56
N PRO A 116 -7.34 7.57 -8.29
CA PRO A 116 -6.33 6.64 -8.79
C PRO A 116 -5.49 6.03 -7.66
N ILE A 117 -5.61 6.55 -6.44
CA ILE A 117 -4.92 6.07 -5.25
C ILE A 117 -6.00 5.53 -4.32
N ARG A 118 -5.88 4.27 -3.91
CA ARG A 118 -6.79 3.67 -2.93
C ARG A 118 -6.31 4.04 -1.52
N TYR A 119 -7.23 4.54 -0.70
CA TYR A 119 -7.04 4.85 0.72
C TYR A 119 -7.86 3.90 1.58
#